data_AF-A0A5J5S909-F1
#
_entry.id   AF-A0A5J5S909-F1
#
_cell.length_a   1.000
_cell.length_b   1.000
_cell.length_c   1.000
_cell.angle_alpha   90.00
_cell.angle_beta   90.00
_cell.angle_gamma   90.00
#
_symmetry.space_group_name_H-M   'P 1'
#
loop_
_entity.id
_entity.type
_entity.pdbx_description
1 polymer ?
#
loop_
_entity_poly.entity_id
_entity_poly.type
_entity_poly.pdbx_seq_one_letter_code
_entity_poly.pdbx_strand_id
1 'polypeptide(L)'
;MIRIAKNPKPLRIVTHQLLQRCTKQKLYEQCLNAPTPARHLSPKERAREAEREKLGLISKERQREMEILKKGGRKAMGVPDEPMVMGTPGLDLVTLGLVDADKIPKYELTVEDGQRLAKEYSRVLMRKHRARQAAETNLLRMKNEAIEALPGKLREAAMIPDLTPFPANRLMASLNPPIEGYIEKVKEAAKKSSTKQKLR
;
A
#
# COMPACT_ATOMS: atom_id res chain seq x y z
N MET A 1 18.25 51.77 -40.48
CA MET A 1 17.17 51.56 -39.47
C MET A 1 17.50 50.34 -38.64
N ILE A 2 18.02 50.52 -37.42
CA ILE A 2 18.37 49.42 -36.51
C ILE A 2 17.21 49.22 -35.54
N ARG A 3 16.52 48.07 -35.61
CA ARG A 3 15.46 47.70 -34.67
C ARG A 3 16.09 47.13 -33.40
N ILE A 4 16.17 47.93 -32.35
CA ILE A 4 16.53 47.48 -31.01
C ILE A 4 15.34 46.71 -30.45
N ALA A 5 15.45 45.38 -30.38
CA ALA A 5 14.49 44.54 -29.68
C ALA A 5 14.55 44.86 -28.18
N LYS A 6 13.50 45.51 -27.65
CA LYS A 6 13.28 45.66 -26.22
C LYS A 6 12.95 44.28 -25.64
N ASN A 7 13.95 43.56 -25.14
CA ASN A 7 13.74 42.36 -24.34
C ASN A 7 13.04 42.74 -23.03
N PRO A 8 11.78 42.34 -22.80
CA PRO A 8 11.16 42.56 -21.52
C PRO A 8 11.51 41.38 -20.59
N LYS A 9 11.97 41.73 -19.38
CA LYS A 9 11.81 40.97 -18.11
C LYS A 9 13.00 40.13 -17.62
N PRO A 10 13.95 40.77 -16.90
CA PRO A 10 14.67 40.11 -15.81
C PRO A 10 13.79 39.97 -14.54
N LEU A 11 12.87 40.91 -14.29
CA LEU A 11 12.07 40.96 -13.05
C LEU A 11 11.09 39.78 -12.87
N ARG A 12 10.51 39.25 -13.96
CA ARG A 12 9.53 38.14 -13.90
C ARG A 12 10.17 36.77 -13.60
N ILE A 13 11.45 36.63 -13.93
CA ILE A 13 12.22 35.40 -13.67
C ILE A 13 12.65 35.36 -12.20
N VAL A 14 13.07 36.51 -11.66
CA VAL A 14 13.42 36.66 -10.24
C VAL A 14 12.21 36.43 -9.33
N THR A 15 11.02 36.94 -9.69
CA THR A 15 9.80 36.67 -8.91
C THR A 15 9.41 35.19 -8.93
N HIS A 16 9.55 34.50 -10.06
CA HIS A 16 9.27 33.07 -10.15
C HIS A 16 10.26 32.22 -9.32
N GLN A 17 11.55 32.57 -9.36
CA GLN A 17 12.57 31.89 -8.53
C GLN A 17 12.36 32.14 -7.03
N LEU A 18 11.96 33.36 -6.63
CA LEU A 18 11.60 33.67 -5.25
C LEU A 18 10.35 32.91 -4.81
N LEU A 19 9.31 32.82 -5.66
CA LEU A 19 8.12 32.02 -5.40
C LEU A 19 8.46 30.53 -5.24
N GLN A 20 9.36 30.00 -6.08
CA GLN A 20 9.88 28.64 -5.96
C GLN A 20 10.68 28.43 -4.67
N ARG A 21 11.44 29.42 -4.20
CA ARG A 21 12.13 29.36 -2.90
C ARG A 21 11.15 29.38 -1.73
N CYS A 22 10.15 30.27 -1.75
CA CYS A 22 9.14 30.35 -0.69
C CYS A 22 8.27 29.09 -0.63
N THR A 23 7.90 28.51 -1.78
CA THR A 23 7.15 27.24 -1.81
C THR A 23 7.98 26.06 -1.30
N LYS A 24 9.27 26.00 -1.65
CA LYS A 24 10.21 25.00 -1.08
C LYS A 24 10.37 25.17 0.43
N GLN A 25 10.53 26.39 0.94
CA GLN A 25 10.62 26.67 2.37
C GLN A 25 9.36 26.21 3.12
N LYS A 26 8.17 26.55 2.59
CA LYS A 26 6.90 26.05 3.14
C LYS A 26 6.83 24.53 3.14
N LEU A 27 7.29 23.87 2.07
CA LEU A 27 7.35 22.42 1.99
C LEU A 27 8.30 21.84 3.06
N TYR A 28 9.49 22.41 3.23
CA TYR A 28 10.44 21.98 4.26
C TYR A 28 9.87 22.15 5.67
N GLU A 29 9.23 23.29 5.95
CA GLU A 29 8.56 23.53 7.23
C GLU A 29 7.41 22.55 7.47
N GLN A 30 6.63 22.21 6.43
CA GLN A 30 5.57 21.21 6.50
C GLN A 30 6.12 19.80 6.75
N CYS A 31 7.23 19.43 6.14
CA CYS A 31 7.87 18.13 6.36
C CYS A 31 8.50 18.03 7.76
N LEU A 32 9.18 19.09 8.22
CA LEU A 32 9.79 19.14 9.55
C LEU A 32 8.75 19.22 10.68
N ASN A 33 7.59 19.82 10.40
CA ASN A 33 6.46 19.89 11.32
C ASN A 33 5.37 18.86 10.98
N ALA A 34 5.62 17.87 10.13
CA ALA A 34 4.63 16.83 9.89
C ALA A 34 4.34 16.09 11.22
N PRO A 35 3.07 15.78 11.53
CA PRO A 35 2.77 14.95 12.71
C PRO A 35 3.47 13.61 12.54
N THR A 36 4.27 13.24 13.54
CA THR A 36 4.76 11.89 13.67
C THR A 36 3.55 10.95 13.78
N PRO A 37 3.54 9.80 13.10
CA PRO A 37 2.43 8.85 13.21
C PRO A 37 2.25 8.51 14.68
N ALA A 38 1.03 8.67 15.19
CA ALA A 38 0.72 8.49 16.61
C ALA A 38 1.25 7.13 17.09
N ARG A 39 2.35 7.17 17.84
CA ARG A 39 2.90 5.97 18.46
C ARG A 39 2.09 5.67 19.70
N HIS A 40 1.70 4.41 19.87
CA HIS A 40 1.09 3.97 21.12
C HIS A 40 2.11 4.12 22.26
N LEU A 41 1.85 5.04 23.19
CA LEU A 41 2.65 5.21 24.40
C LEU A 41 2.19 4.23 25.48
N SER A 42 3.15 3.49 26.03
CA SER A 42 2.91 2.63 27.19
C SER A 42 2.44 3.46 28.40
N PRO A 43 1.72 2.86 29.37
CA PRO A 43 1.24 3.59 30.55
C PRO A 43 2.36 4.30 31.34
N LYS A 44 3.55 3.71 31.38
CA LYS A 44 4.74 4.26 32.05
C LYS A 44 5.29 5.51 31.33
N GLU A 45 5.26 5.51 30.00
CA GLU A 45 5.70 6.65 29.19
C GLU A 45 4.71 7.81 29.29
N ARG A 46 3.40 7.52 29.30
CA ARG A 46 2.35 8.52 29.55
C ARG A 46 2.49 9.19 30.92
N ALA A 47 2.78 8.43 31.96
CA ALA A 47 3.04 8.99 33.30
C ALA A 47 4.28 9.90 33.29
N ARG A 48 5.35 9.51 32.59
CA ARG A 48 6.57 10.31 32.46
C ARG A 48 6.33 11.61 31.68
N GLU A 49 5.52 11.57 30.63
CA GLU A 49 5.11 12.77 29.90
C GLU A 49 4.25 13.69 30.77
N ALA A 50 3.33 13.15 31.57
CA ALA A 50 2.55 13.93 32.52
C ALA A 50 3.42 14.64 33.58
N GLU A 51 4.46 13.98 34.09
CA GLU A 51 5.43 14.62 35.00
C GLU A 51 6.27 15.70 34.29
N ARG A 52 6.61 15.50 33.00
CA ARG A 52 7.28 16.52 32.19
C ARG A 52 6.38 17.73 31.91
N GLU A 53 5.09 17.50 31.68
CA GLU A 53 4.09 18.55 31.52
C GLU A 53 3.95 19.38 32.80
N LYS A 54 3.97 18.74 33.98
CA LYS A 54 3.98 19.45 35.28
C LYS A 54 5.23 20.32 35.45
N LEU A 55 6.37 19.90 34.91
CA LEU A 55 7.63 20.65 34.88
C LEU A 55 7.71 21.70 33.75
N GLY A 56 6.65 21.87 32.95
CA GLY A 56 6.57 22.86 31.87
C GLY A 56 7.25 22.45 30.55
N LEU A 57 7.73 21.21 30.44
CA LEU A 57 8.36 20.68 29.23
C LEU A 57 7.30 20.01 28.34
N ILE A 58 6.62 20.81 27.51
CA ILE A 58 5.53 20.35 26.63
C ILE A 58 6.10 19.83 25.30
N SER A 59 5.68 18.65 24.86
CA SER A 59 6.04 18.08 23.55
C SER A 59 5.32 18.82 22.40
N LYS A 60 5.91 18.79 21.19
CA LYS A 60 5.28 19.37 19.99
C LYS A 60 3.93 18.73 19.66
N GLU A 61 3.75 17.44 19.98
CA GLU A 61 2.49 16.71 19.79
C GLU A 61 1.42 17.22 20.76
N ARG A 62 1.77 17.39 22.04
CA ARG A 62 0.86 17.93 23.05
C ARG A 62 0.44 19.37 22.77
N GLN A 63 1.35 20.19 22.25
CA GLN A 63 1.01 21.55 21.79
C GLN A 63 -0.07 21.52 20.69
N ARG A 64 0.04 20.58 19.73
CA ARG A 64 -0.95 20.42 18.66
C ARG A 64 -2.28 19.89 19.18
N GLU A 65 -2.27 18.94 20.11
CA GLU A 65 -3.51 18.46 20.75
C GLU A 65 -4.24 19.62 21.45
N MET A 66 -3.50 20.44 22.19
CA MET A 66 -4.05 21.63 22.85
C MET A 66 -4.57 22.66 21.83
N GLU A 67 -3.90 22.86 20.70
CA GLU A 67 -4.39 23.71 19.61
C GLU A 67 -5.66 23.15 18.94
N ILE A 68 -5.73 21.84 18.70
CA ILE A 68 -6.90 21.17 18.14
C ILE A 68 -8.08 21.26 19.11
N LEU A 69 -7.85 21.07 20.41
CA LEU A 69 -8.86 21.24 21.46
C LEU A 69 -9.33 22.70 21.55
N LYS A 70 -8.41 23.68 21.49
CA LYS A 70 -8.76 25.11 21.43
C LYS A 70 -9.56 25.48 20.19
N LYS A 71 -9.35 24.79 19.06
CA LYS A 71 -10.08 24.98 17.79
C LYS A 71 -11.42 24.23 17.74
N GLY A 72 -11.87 23.61 18.83
CA GLY A 72 -13.19 22.93 18.91
C GLY A 72 -13.16 21.42 18.68
N GLY A 73 -11.99 20.78 18.75
CA GLY A 73 -11.82 19.33 18.69
C GLY A 73 -11.99 18.74 17.29
N ARG A 74 -12.05 17.40 17.21
CA ARG A 74 -12.11 16.65 15.92
C ARG A 74 -13.35 16.99 15.08
N LYS A 75 -14.47 17.33 15.74
CA LYS A 75 -15.73 17.73 15.09
C LYS A 75 -15.62 19.08 14.38
N ALA A 76 -14.94 20.06 14.98
CA ALA A 76 -14.71 21.35 14.35
C ALA A 76 -13.72 21.29 13.18
N MET A 77 -12.88 20.24 13.13
CA MET A 77 -11.96 19.97 12.01
C MET A 77 -12.61 19.18 10.86
N GLY A 78 -13.93 18.99 10.88
CA GLY A 78 -14.68 18.37 9.78
C GLY A 78 -14.49 16.87 9.63
N VAL A 79 -14.06 16.16 10.69
CA VAL A 79 -13.99 14.70 10.70
C VAL A 79 -15.31 14.15 11.26
N PRO A 80 -16.21 13.60 10.42
CA PRO A 80 -17.47 13.03 10.88
C PRO A 80 -17.23 11.75 11.70
N ASP A 81 -18.14 11.49 12.67
CA ASP A 81 -18.13 10.25 13.47
C ASP A 81 -18.68 9.04 12.68
N GLU A 82 -19.34 9.30 11.54
CA GLU A 82 -19.86 8.28 10.65
C GLU A 82 -18.73 7.67 9.79
N PRO A 83 -18.80 6.37 9.48
CA PRO A 83 -17.82 5.72 8.62
C PRO A 83 -17.79 6.41 7.27
N MET A 84 -16.74 7.19 7.02
CA MET A 84 -16.47 7.76 5.70
C MET A 84 -16.30 6.62 4.70
N VAL A 85 -17.10 6.65 3.65
CA VAL A 85 -16.93 5.78 2.50
C VAL A 85 -15.52 6.00 1.93
N MET A 86 -14.71 4.94 1.94
CA MET A 86 -13.38 4.96 1.34
C MET A 86 -13.52 4.90 -0.19
N GLY A 87 -13.37 6.04 -0.86
CA GLY A 87 -13.43 6.12 -2.33
C GLY A 87 -13.89 7.49 -2.82
N THR A 88 -14.02 7.62 -4.14
CA THR A 88 -14.70 8.78 -4.74
C THR A 88 -16.19 8.71 -4.40
N PRO A 89 -16.77 9.76 -3.78
CA PRO A 89 -18.18 9.75 -3.43
C PRO A 89 -19.04 9.53 -4.68
N GLY A 90 -19.97 8.58 -4.63
CA GLY A 90 -20.86 8.23 -5.75
C GLY A 90 -20.43 7.05 -6.61
N LEU A 91 -19.26 6.44 -6.37
CA LEU A 91 -18.80 5.24 -7.09
C LEU A 91 -19.06 3.93 -6.31
N ASP A 92 -19.86 3.97 -5.25
CA ASP A 92 -20.23 2.75 -4.53
C ASP A 92 -21.24 1.95 -5.34
N LEU A 93 -21.16 0.63 -5.26
CA LEU A 93 -22.06 -0.28 -5.99
C LEU A 93 -23.54 -0.05 -5.64
N VAL A 94 -23.81 0.48 -4.43
CA VAL A 94 -25.15 0.88 -3.98
C VAL A 94 -25.59 2.18 -4.65
N THR A 95 -24.73 3.21 -4.66
CA THR A 95 -25.02 4.52 -5.25
C THR A 95 -25.13 4.46 -6.78
N LEU A 96 -24.41 3.52 -7.40
CA LEU A 96 -24.51 3.21 -8.82
C LEU A 96 -25.77 2.38 -9.19
N GLY A 97 -26.55 1.94 -8.20
CA GLY A 97 -27.78 1.16 -8.41
C GLY A 97 -27.54 -0.29 -8.88
N LEU A 98 -26.31 -0.81 -8.76
CA LEU A 98 -25.98 -2.20 -9.10
C LEU A 98 -26.35 -3.17 -7.96
N VAL A 99 -26.35 -2.68 -6.72
CA VAL A 99 -26.65 -3.48 -5.53
C VAL A 99 -27.75 -2.80 -4.72
N ASP A 100 -28.88 -3.47 -4.57
CA ASP A 100 -29.95 -3.04 -3.68
C ASP A 100 -29.50 -3.21 -2.22
N ALA A 101 -29.37 -2.10 -1.48
CA ALA A 101 -28.95 -2.12 -0.08
C ALA A 101 -29.85 -2.99 0.81
N ASP A 102 -31.15 -3.02 0.53
CA ASP A 102 -32.14 -3.75 1.32
C ASP A 102 -32.07 -5.27 1.14
N LYS A 103 -31.50 -5.74 0.01
CA LYS A 103 -31.37 -7.17 -0.28
C LYS A 103 -30.07 -7.77 0.24
N ILE A 104 -29.19 -6.96 0.83
CA ILE A 104 -27.92 -7.44 1.38
C ILE A 104 -28.26 -8.32 2.60
N PRO A 105 -27.94 -9.63 2.56
CA PRO A 105 -28.19 -10.51 3.69
C PRO A 105 -27.38 -10.03 4.89
N LYS A 106 -28.08 -9.64 5.95
CA LYS A 106 -27.48 -9.27 7.23
C LYS A 106 -27.21 -10.57 7.99
N TYR A 107 -25.94 -10.91 8.13
CA TYR A 107 -25.53 -12.03 8.97
C TYR A 107 -25.33 -11.52 10.39
N GLU A 108 -26.06 -12.10 11.35
CA GLU A 108 -25.85 -11.85 12.78
C GLU A 108 -24.60 -12.61 13.24
N LEU A 109 -23.42 -12.05 12.96
CA LEU A 109 -22.21 -12.47 13.66
C LEU A 109 -22.21 -11.73 15.00
N THR A 110 -22.27 -12.46 16.12
CA THR A 110 -22.10 -11.84 17.43
C THR A 110 -20.73 -11.16 17.44
N VAL A 111 -20.65 -9.96 18.05
CA VAL A 111 -19.39 -9.19 18.11
C VAL A 111 -18.27 -10.03 18.74
N GLU A 112 -18.62 -10.88 19.70
CA GLU A 112 -17.71 -11.79 20.39
C GLU A 112 -17.15 -12.88 19.46
N ASP A 113 -17.99 -13.52 18.64
CA ASP A 113 -17.53 -14.51 17.67
C ASP A 113 -16.66 -13.90 16.59
N GLY A 114 -17.00 -12.69 16.13
CA GLY A 114 -16.16 -11.93 15.19
C GLY A 114 -14.77 -11.65 15.75
N GLN A 115 -14.70 -11.17 17.00
CA GLN A 115 -13.42 -10.91 17.68
C GLN A 115 -12.60 -12.19 17.89
N ARG A 116 -13.26 -13.30 18.25
CA ARG A 116 -12.63 -14.61 18.44
C ARG A 116 -12.03 -15.13 17.14
N LEU A 117 -12.79 -15.11 16.04
CA LEU A 117 -12.34 -15.58 14.73
C LEU A 117 -11.18 -14.72 14.18
N ALA A 118 -11.27 -13.40 14.32
CA ALA A 118 -10.22 -12.49 13.87
C ALA A 118 -8.89 -12.72 14.64
N LYS A 119 -8.98 -12.98 15.95
CA LYS A 119 -7.81 -13.30 16.77
C LYS A 119 -7.17 -14.62 16.36
N GLU A 120 -7.95 -15.67 16.13
CA GLU A 120 -7.44 -16.97 15.68
C GLU A 120 -6.83 -16.88 14.27
N TYR A 121 -7.49 -16.19 13.34
CA TYR A 121 -6.95 -15.95 12.00
C TYR A 121 -5.58 -15.25 12.07
N SER A 122 -5.48 -14.19 12.87
CA SER A 122 -4.24 -13.45 13.08
C SER A 122 -3.13 -14.34 13.67
N ARG A 123 -3.46 -15.21 14.65
CA ARG A 123 -2.51 -16.17 15.23
C ARG A 123 -2.00 -17.16 14.19
N VAL A 124 -2.88 -17.75 13.39
CA VAL A 124 -2.53 -18.71 12.34
C VAL A 124 -1.67 -18.04 11.26
N LEU A 125 -2.05 -16.84 10.82
CA LEU A 125 -1.30 -16.09 9.82
C LEU A 125 0.12 -15.78 10.29
N MET A 126 0.28 -15.30 11.51
CA MET A 126 1.60 -14.99 12.08
C MET A 126 2.45 -16.25 12.29
N ARG A 127 1.83 -17.40 12.61
CA ARG A 127 2.54 -18.69 12.68
C ARG A 127 3.06 -19.10 11.30
N LYS A 128 2.22 -19.05 10.26
CA LYS A 128 2.61 -19.35 8.87
C LYS A 128 3.71 -18.41 8.38
N HIS A 129 3.59 -17.12 8.68
CA HIS A 129 4.59 -16.13 8.29
C HIS A 129 5.95 -16.41 8.93
N ARG A 130 6.01 -16.68 10.24
CA ARG A 130 7.27 -17.03 10.92
C ARG A 130 7.88 -18.32 10.38
N ALA A 131 7.05 -19.34 10.13
CA ALA A 131 7.53 -20.60 9.54
C ALA A 131 8.13 -20.38 8.15
N ARG A 132 7.48 -19.56 7.32
CA ARG A 132 7.99 -19.17 6.01
C ARG A 132 9.31 -18.39 6.10
N GLN A 133 9.40 -17.40 6.98
CA GLN A 133 10.62 -16.61 7.21
C GLN A 133 11.80 -17.48 7.64
N ALA A 134 11.57 -18.42 8.56
CA ALA A 134 12.58 -19.38 9.00
C ALA A 134 13.05 -20.27 7.84
N ALA A 135 12.12 -20.78 7.02
CA ALA A 135 12.45 -21.60 5.85
C ALA A 135 13.24 -20.80 4.80
N GLU A 136 12.82 -19.58 4.47
CA GLU A 136 13.51 -18.70 3.51
C GLU A 136 14.91 -18.32 3.99
N THR A 137 15.06 -17.99 5.29
CA THR A 137 16.36 -17.65 5.87
C THR A 137 17.31 -18.86 5.87
N ASN A 138 16.82 -20.04 6.22
CA ASN A 138 17.61 -21.27 6.15
C ASN A 138 18.02 -21.59 4.72
N LEU A 139 17.11 -21.42 3.75
CA LEU A 139 17.41 -21.63 2.33
C LEU A 139 18.48 -20.65 1.83
N LEU A 140 18.40 -19.38 2.21
CA LEU A 140 19.42 -18.38 1.89
C LEU A 140 20.78 -18.73 2.50
N ARG A 141 20.81 -19.16 3.77
CA ARG A 141 22.05 -19.60 4.42
C ARG A 141 22.68 -20.77 3.67
N MET A 142 21.91 -21.82 3.40
CA MET A 142 22.38 -23.00 2.66
C MET A 142 22.83 -22.66 1.24
N LYS A 143 22.14 -21.73 0.56
CA LYS A 143 22.56 -21.22 -0.75
C LYS A 143 23.94 -20.58 -0.70
N ASN A 144 24.19 -19.74 0.31
CA ASN A 144 25.47 -19.05 0.45
C ASN A 144 26.60 -20.03 0.77
N GLU A 145 26.38 -20.97 1.71
CA GLU A 145 27.32 -22.05 2.04
C GLU A 145 27.65 -22.89 0.80
N ALA A 146 26.64 -23.22 -0.02
CA ALA A 146 26.84 -23.96 -1.25
C ALA A 146 27.68 -23.18 -2.28
N ILE A 147 27.49 -21.86 -2.42
CA ILE A 147 28.30 -21.02 -3.32
C ILE A 147 29.75 -20.94 -2.81
N GLU A 148 29.95 -20.84 -1.50
CA GLU A 148 31.29 -20.77 -0.90
C GLU A 148 32.08 -22.07 -1.11
N ALA A 149 31.41 -23.22 -1.06
CA ALA A 149 32.01 -24.53 -1.31
C ALA A 149 32.46 -24.75 -2.77
N LEU A 150 32.07 -23.88 -3.73
CA LEU A 150 32.46 -24.01 -5.13
C LEU A 150 33.92 -23.58 -5.38
N PRO A 151 34.61 -24.22 -6.35
CA PRO A 151 35.94 -23.79 -6.77
C PRO A 151 35.91 -22.42 -7.47
N GLY A 152 37.00 -21.66 -7.37
CA GLY A 152 37.07 -20.22 -7.67
C GLY A 152 36.31 -19.75 -8.93
N LYS A 153 36.61 -20.31 -10.11
CA LYS A 153 35.96 -19.92 -11.38
C LYS A 153 34.44 -20.11 -11.35
N LEU A 154 33.94 -21.17 -10.72
CA LEU A 154 32.50 -21.44 -10.61
C LEU A 154 31.84 -20.56 -9.56
N ARG A 155 32.56 -20.23 -8.49
CA ARG A 155 32.08 -19.30 -7.46
C ARG A 155 31.86 -17.90 -8.03
N GLU A 156 32.79 -17.42 -8.86
CA GLU A 156 32.65 -16.13 -9.56
C GLU A 156 31.45 -16.12 -10.50
N ALA A 157 31.25 -17.20 -11.27
CA ALA A 157 30.10 -17.33 -12.16
C ALA A 157 28.76 -17.41 -11.39
N ALA A 158 28.71 -18.13 -10.27
CA ALA A 158 27.51 -18.30 -9.46
C ALA A 158 27.08 -17.03 -8.69
N MET A 159 27.98 -16.06 -8.52
CA MET A 159 27.67 -14.78 -7.89
C MET A 159 26.84 -13.87 -8.81
N ILE A 160 26.92 -14.08 -10.13
CA ILE A 160 26.20 -13.28 -11.12
C ILE A 160 24.73 -13.77 -11.17
N PRO A 161 23.73 -12.89 -10.96
CA PRO A 161 22.33 -13.26 -11.09
C PRO A 161 21.98 -13.65 -12.53
N ASP A 162 21.25 -14.76 -12.69
CA ASP A 162 20.68 -15.13 -13.97
C ASP A 162 19.50 -14.21 -14.33
N LEU A 163 19.60 -13.54 -15.48
CA LEU A 163 18.60 -12.62 -16.01
C LEU A 163 17.70 -13.26 -17.08
N THR A 164 17.82 -14.57 -17.31
CA THR A 164 16.90 -15.27 -18.22
C THR A 164 15.47 -15.15 -17.69
N PRO A 165 14.50 -14.77 -18.55
CA PRO A 165 13.11 -14.66 -18.12
C PRO A 165 12.57 -16.04 -17.77
N PHE A 166 11.67 -16.10 -16.78
CA PHE A 166 11.00 -17.35 -16.45
C PHE A 166 10.24 -17.92 -17.67
N PRO A 167 10.16 -19.25 -17.80
CA PRO A 167 9.49 -19.88 -18.92
C PRO A 167 8.00 -19.54 -18.91
N ALA A 168 7.45 -19.17 -20.08
CA ALA A 168 6.05 -18.82 -20.25
C ALA A 168 5.08 -19.98 -19.91
N ASN A 169 5.57 -21.22 -19.88
CA ASN A 169 4.78 -22.41 -19.57
C ASN A 169 4.62 -22.67 -18.07
N ARG A 170 5.01 -21.74 -17.19
CA ARG A 170 4.76 -21.84 -15.75
C ARG A 170 3.29 -21.52 -15.44
N LEU A 171 2.46 -22.55 -15.43
CA LEU A 171 1.04 -22.42 -15.09
C LEU A 171 0.86 -22.24 -13.58
N MET A 172 -0.09 -21.39 -13.19
CA MET A 172 -0.54 -21.31 -11.80
C MET A 172 -1.27 -22.60 -11.42
N ALA A 173 -1.08 -23.04 -10.18
CA ALA A 173 -1.89 -24.12 -9.63
C ALA A 173 -3.37 -23.70 -9.67
N SER A 174 -4.17 -24.49 -10.38
CA SER A 174 -5.62 -24.35 -10.45
C SER A 174 -6.26 -25.29 -9.42
N LEU A 175 -7.51 -25.00 -9.04
CA LEU A 175 -8.26 -25.83 -8.10
C LEU A 175 -8.48 -27.25 -8.63
N ASN A 176 -8.57 -27.39 -9.96
CA ASN A 176 -8.89 -28.63 -10.65
C ASN A 176 -7.76 -28.98 -11.62
N PRO A 177 -7.31 -30.25 -11.69
CA PRO A 177 -6.32 -30.67 -12.67
C PRO A 177 -6.86 -30.49 -14.10
N PRO A 178 -5.96 -30.36 -15.11
CA PRO A 178 -6.36 -30.15 -16.49
C PRO A 178 -7.14 -31.35 -17.04
N ILE A 179 -8.17 -31.07 -17.86
CA ILE A 179 -8.99 -32.09 -18.52
C ILE A 179 -8.25 -32.62 -19.75
N GLU A 180 -8.11 -33.94 -19.85
CA GLU A 180 -7.49 -34.61 -20.99
C GLU A 180 -8.20 -34.28 -22.31
N GLY A 181 -7.42 -33.94 -23.34
CA GLY A 181 -7.93 -33.64 -24.69
C GLY A 181 -8.81 -32.39 -24.80
N TYR A 182 -8.92 -31.54 -23.76
CA TYR A 182 -9.77 -30.34 -23.81
C TYR A 182 -9.36 -29.38 -24.93
N ILE A 183 -8.05 -29.13 -25.09
CA ILE A 183 -7.52 -28.25 -26.14
C ILE A 183 -7.83 -28.82 -27.53
N GLU A 184 -7.78 -30.15 -27.70
CA GLU A 184 -8.09 -30.82 -28.97
C GLU A 184 -9.57 -30.66 -29.31
N LYS A 185 -10.46 -30.91 -28.35
CA LYS A 185 -11.91 -30.71 -28.49
C LYS A 185 -12.26 -29.26 -28.83
N VAL A 186 -11.61 -28.28 -28.19
CA VAL A 186 -11.80 -26.85 -28.50
C VAL A 186 -11.31 -26.52 -29.91
N LYS A 187 -10.14 -27.04 -30.32
CA LYS A 187 -9.62 -26.85 -31.69
C LYS A 187 -10.54 -27.48 -32.74
N GLU A 188 -11.05 -28.68 -32.48
CA GLU A 188 -12.01 -29.34 -33.37
C GLU A 188 -13.33 -28.57 -33.48
N ALA A 189 -13.87 -28.09 -32.35
CA ALA A 189 -15.07 -27.27 -32.33
C ALA A 189 -14.88 -25.95 -33.10
N ALA A 190 -13.73 -25.29 -32.92
CA ALA A 190 -13.39 -24.06 -33.64
C ALA A 190 -13.23 -24.28 -35.16
N LYS A 191 -12.66 -25.42 -35.57
CA LYS A 191 -12.61 -25.81 -37.00
C LYS A 191 -14.01 -26.04 -37.59
N LYS A 192 -14.93 -26.63 -36.81
CA LYS A 192 -16.32 -26.87 -37.21
C LYS A 192 -17.17 -25.60 -37.28
N SER A 193 -16.88 -24.59 -36.44
CA SER A 193 -17.62 -23.32 -36.45
C SER A 193 -17.16 -22.37 -37.55
N SER A 194 -15.85 -22.31 -37.86
CA SER A 194 -15.31 -21.44 -38.91
C SER A 194 -15.76 -21.82 -40.33
N THR A 195 -16.05 -23.10 -40.57
CA THR A 195 -16.57 -23.59 -41.85
C THR A 195 -18.05 -23.25 -42.08
N LYS A 196 -18.82 -22.93 -41.03
CA LYS A 196 -20.26 -22.60 -41.14
C LYS A 196 -20.58 -21.11 -41.38
N GLN A 197 -19.58 -20.21 -41.44
CA GLN A 197 -19.81 -18.75 -41.46
C GLN A 197 -19.51 -18.03 -42.79
N LYS A 198 -19.28 -18.73 -43.92
CA LYS A 198 -19.33 -18.10 -45.26
C LYS A 198 -20.65 -18.43 -45.96
N LEU A 199 -21.73 -17.79 -45.52
CA LEU A 199 -23.01 -17.70 -46.23
C LEU A 199 -23.77 -16.46 -45.71
N ARG A 200 -23.25 -15.28 -46.04
CA ARG A 200 -23.98 -14.03 -46.31
C ARG A 200 -22.98 -12.92 -46.63
#